data_AF-A0A1H4KZK7-F1
#
_entry.id   AF-A0A1H4KZK7-F1
#
_cell.length_a   1.000
_cell.length_b   1.000
_cell.length_c   1.000
_cell.angle_alpha   90.00
_cell.angle_beta   90.00
_cell.angle_gamma   90.00
#
_symmetry.space_group_name_H-M   'P 1'
#
loop_
_entity.id
_entity.type
_entity.pdbx_description
1 polymer ?
#
loop_
_entity_poly.entity_id
_entity_poly.type
_entity_poly.pdbx_seq_one_letter_code
_entity_poly.pdbx_strand_id
1 'polypeptide(L)'
;MTSTPASSPVFPSSSDEPLAVPAYPDAPAPVLVNRAADLSEPEEVSGSTRPPVEFLDARVLVFAEQATPVLSSWEEREVDRLWEETTARNPAAFDGPLVAALGLDRPGDGSLVVRWAPMTYRYRALRRLRPPEQVPGSVFVTVLLPTERGLVVGRGSPATAAPGRWTLPGGAVEPPLAGQALNTAELRRHAARELVEETGVRVAVEELRLWALTRGSRFGSLGFHFLCPPVSGALVRRLHADLSVVQTGAGTGPELDEIGFAPSPAAAGRLGLTADYLPQVFDRYFTV
;
A
#
# COMPACT_ATOMS: atom_id res chain seq x y z
N MET A 1 72.46 -14.03 -31.14
CA MET A 1 73.54 -14.67 -30.35
C MET A 1 72.95 -15.00 -28.99
N THR A 2 72.21 -16.11 -28.86
CA THR A 2 72.67 -17.46 -28.44
C THR A 2 73.02 -17.52 -26.96
N SER A 3 72.13 -18.09 -26.13
CA SER A 3 72.30 -19.43 -25.53
C SER A 3 71.44 -19.64 -24.28
N THR A 4 70.43 -20.50 -24.39
CA THR A 4 70.04 -21.52 -23.37
C THR A 4 71.15 -22.60 -23.29
N PRO A 5 71.21 -23.62 -22.38
CA PRO A 5 70.10 -24.31 -21.68
C PRO A 5 70.41 -24.81 -20.24
N ALA A 6 69.46 -25.48 -19.58
CA ALA A 6 69.69 -26.78 -18.92
C ALA A 6 68.38 -27.40 -18.40
N SER A 7 68.31 -28.72 -18.56
CA SER A 7 67.16 -29.62 -18.42
C SER A 7 66.90 -30.14 -17.01
N SER A 8 65.67 -30.64 -16.84
CA SER A 8 65.07 -31.41 -15.73
C SER A 8 65.81 -32.71 -15.34
N PRO A 9 65.33 -33.36 -14.26
CA PRO A 9 64.98 -34.78 -14.36
C PRO A 9 63.63 -35.16 -13.71
N VAL A 10 63.31 -36.45 -13.84
CA VAL A 10 62.00 -37.13 -13.86
C VAL A 10 61.69 -37.90 -12.54
N PHE A 11 60.38 -37.98 -12.22
CA PHE A 11 59.52 -38.85 -11.36
C PHE A 11 60.06 -40.12 -10.63
N PRO A 12 59.34 -40.60 -9.56
CA PRO A 12 58.33 -41.65 -9.79
C PRO A 12 57.01 -41.54 -8.99
N SER A 13 55.94 -41.95 -9.68
CA SER A 13 54.68 -42.62 -9.30
C SER A 13 54.43 -43.06 -7.84
N SER A 14 53.22 -42.76 -7.32
CA SER A 14 52.43 -43.74 -6.58
C SER A 14 50.95 -43.62 -6.93
N SER A 15 50.41 -44.74 -7.38
CA SER A 15 49.02 -45.05 -7.69
C SER A 15 48.17 -45.04 -6.42
N ASP A 16 46.92 -44.59 -6.51
CA ASP A 16 45.75 -45.24 -5.89
C ASP A 16 44.47 -44.50 -6.30
N GLU A 17 43.80 -45.06 -7.31
CA GLU A 17 42.34 -45.19 -7.38
C GLU A 17 42.05 -46.69 -7.17
N PRO A 18 40.87 -47.15 -6.71
CA PRO A 18 39.55 -46.55 -7.01
C PRO A 18 38.51 -46.64 -5.87
N LEU A 19 37.37 -45.97 -6.03
CA LEU A 19 36.04 -46.60 -5.90
C LEU A 19 34.93 -45.61 -6.30
N ALA A 20 34.38 -45.89 -7.48
CA ALA A 20 33.12 -45.35 -7.95
C ALA A 20 31.94 -45.83 -7.08
N VAL A 21 31.03 -44.91 -6.76
CA VAL A 21 29.70 -45.16 -6.17
C VAL A 21 28.71 -44.27 -6.94
N PRO A 22 27.50 -44.76 -7.26
CA PRO A 22 26.91 -44.59 -8.58
C PRO A 22 26.10 -43.30 -8.76
N ALA A 23 25.96 -42.93 -10.04
CA ALA A 23 24.91 -42.05 -10.53
C ALA A 23 23.53 -42.63 -10.19
N TYR A 24 22.70 -41.81 -9.54
CA TYR A 24 21.24 -41.93 -9.57
C TYR A 24 20.65 -40.60 -10.11
N PRO A 25 19.49 -40.67 -10.78
CA PRO A 25 19.09 -39.78 -11.85
C PRO A 25 18.30 -38.56 -11.35
N ASP A 26 18.25 -37.54 -12.21
CA ASP A 26 17.20 -36.51 -12.30
C ASP A 26 16.46 -36.18 -11.01
N ALA A 27 17.12 -35.41 -10.14
CA ALA A 27 16.38 -34.53 -9.25
C ALA A 27 15.89 -33.34 -10.09
N PRO A 28 14.58 -33.07 -10.19
CA PRO A 28 14.12 -31.86 -10.84
C PRO A 28 14.75 -30.68 -10.10
N ALA A 29 15.29 -29.73 -10.87
CA ALA A 29 15.75 -28.46 -10.35
C ALA A 29 14.72 -27.94 -9.34
N PRO A 30 15.14 -27.42 -8.17
CA PRO A 30 14.20 -26.82 -7.26
C PRO A 30 13.43 -25.79 -8.07
N VAL A 31 12.12 -26.03 -8.23
CA VAL A 31 11.19 -25.06 -8.76
C VAL A 31 11.35 -23.86 -7.85
N LEU A 32 12.11 -22.88 -8.33
CA LEU A 32 12.10 -21.54 -7.80
C LEU A 32 10.65 -21.11 -7.92
N VAL A 33 9.92 -21.29 -6.83
CA VAL A 33 8.66 -20.60 -6.60
C VAL A 33 9.04 -19.14 -6.72
N ASN A 34 8.77 -18.57 -7.89
CA ASN A 34 8.88 -17.16 -8.19
C ASN A 34 7.97 -16.43 -7.20
N ARG A 35 8.51 -16.13 -6.02
CA ARG A 35 7.89 -15.20 -5.07
C ARG A 35 7.89 -13.86 -5.75
N ALA A 36 6.68 -13.44 -6.10
CA ALA A 36 6.37 -12.16 -6.69
C ALA A 36 7.23 -11.05 -6.08
N ALA A 37 7.81 -10.22 -6.94
CA ALA A 37 8.36 -8.93 -6.55
C ALA A 37 7.17 -7.98 -6.30
N ASP A 38 6.49 -8.24 -5.19
CA ASP A 38 5.28 -7.56 -4.81
C ASP A 38 5.65 -6.34 -3.97
N LEU A 39 5.35 -5.13 -4.45
CA LEU A 39 5.17 -3.99 -3.53
C LEU A 39 3.87 -4.15 -2.73
N SER A 40 3.06 -5.19 -3.01
CA SER A 40 2.09 -5.64 -2.03
C SER A 40 2.80 -6.13 -0.77
N GLU A 41 2.21 -5.75 0.34
CA GLU A 41 2.65 -6.08 1.68
C GLU A 41 2.89 -7.60 1.80
N PRO A 42 4.06 -8.04 2.30
CA PRO A 42 4.34 -9.46 2.38
C PRO A 42 3.32 -10.16 3.26
N GLU A 43 2.79 -11.29 2.76
CA GLU A 43 1.79 -12.15 3.39
C GLU A 43 2.17 -12.54 4.83
N GLU A 44 1.13 -12.64 5.66
CA GLU A 44 1.17 -12.91 7.08
C GLU A 44 1.92 -14.19 7.44
N VAL A 45 2.93 -14.07 8.32
CA VAL A 45 3.23 -15.15 9.26
C VAL A 45 2.30 -14.95 10.45
N SER A 46 1.25 -15.79 10.50
CA SER A 46 0.26 -15.83 11.56
C SER A 46 0.93 -15.97 12.93
N GLY A 47 0.73 -15.00 13.82
CA GLY A 47 1.35 -14.99 15.15
C GLY A 47 1.16 -13.71 15.98
N SER A 48 0.65 -12.61 15.41
CA SER A 48 0.29 -11.41 16.18
C SER A 48 -1.14 -11.49 16.69
N THR A 49 -1.32 -11.46 18.01
CA THR A 49 -2.63 -11.35 18.68
C THR A 49 -3.21 -9.92 18.65
N ARG A 50 -2.47 -8.95 18.11
CA ARG A 50 -2.90 -7.56 18.01
C ARG A 50 -3.69 -7.35 16.71
N PRO A 51 -4.84 -6.64 16.75
CA PRO A 51 -5.58 -6.32 15.53
C PRO A 51 -4.70 -5.54 14.54
N PRO A 52 -4.89 -5.74 13.22
CA PRO A 52 -4.06 -5.11 12.19
C PRO A 52 -4.11 -3.58 12.27
N VAL A 53 -5.25 -3.01 12.64
CA VAL A 53 -5.40 -1.57 12.91
C VAL A 53 -5.98 -1.29 14.30
N GLU A 54 -5.64 -0.14 14.89
CA GLU A 54 -6.31 0.41 16.06
C GLU A 54 -7.15 1.64 15.68
N PHE A 55 -8.30 1.82 16.33
CA PHE A 55 -9.08 3.04 16.19
C PHE A 55 -8.56 4.11 17.14
N LEU A 56 -8.49 5.35 16.66
CA LEU A 56 -8.05 6.50 17.43
C LEU A 56 -9.23 7.43 17.68
N ASP A 57 -9.47 7.73 18.96
CA ASP A 57 -10.39 8.78 19.35
C ASP A 57 -9.64 10.11 19.43
N ALA A 58 -10.16 11.13 18.75
CA ALA A 58 -9.62 12.48 18.79
C ALA A 58 -10.78 13.48 18.78
N ARG A 59 -10.79 14.42 19.73
CA ARG A 59 -11.76 15.53 19.70
C ARG A 59 -11.32 16.62 18.73
N VAL A 60 -10.01 16.85 18.68
CA VAL A 60 -9.37 17.83 17.81
C VAL A 60 -8.18 17.16 17.13
N LEU A 61 -8.07 17.33 15.82
CA LEU A 61 -6.92 16.88 15.04
C LEU A 61 -6.05 18.08 14.71
N VAL A 62 -4.78 17.99 15.08
CA VAL A 62 -3.77 19.00 14.74
C VAL A 62 -2.73 18.33 13.86
N PHE A 63 -2.33 18.97 12.77
CA PHE A 63 -1.31 18.46 11.86
C PHE A 63 -0.08 19.35 11.98
N ALA A 64 1.03 18.75 12.42
CA ALA A 64 2.31 19.44 12.57
C ALA A 64 3.25 18.94 11.49
N GLU A 65 3.50 19.79 10.48
CA GLU A 65 4.52 19.50 9.48
C GLU A 65 5.91 19.46 10.15
N GLN A 66 6.75 18.56 9.67
CA GLN A 66 8.12 18.33 10.12
C GLN A 66 9.03 18.19 8.89
N ALA A 67 10.34 18.29 9.12
CA ALA A 67 11.30 18.01 8.07
C ALA A 67 11.17 16.56 7.58
N THR A 68 11.21 16.38 6.27
CA THR A 68 11.31 15.05 5.64
C THR A 68 12.52 14.30 6.19
N PRO A 69 12.37 13.03 6.61
CA PRO A 69 13.50 12.24 7.11
C PRO A 69 14.62 12.16 6.07
N VAL A 70 15.84 12.50 6.51
CA VAL A 70 17.03 12.38 5.67
C VAL A 70 17.37 10.90 5.48
N LEU A 71 17.58 10.51 4.23
CA LEU A 71 18.08 9.18 3.89
C LEU A 71 19.61 9.17 3.97
N SER A 72 20.17 8.06 4.44
CA SER A 72 21.60 7.82 4.21
C SER A 72 21.86 7.61 2.71
N SER A 73 23.06 7.89 2.24
CA SER A 73 23.40 7.69 0.82
C SER A 73 23.25 6.23 0.35
N TRP A 74 23.31 5.25 1.26
CA TRP A 74 22.99 3.85 0.94
C TRP A 74 21.49 3.65 0.71
N GLU A 75 20.64 4.22 1.58
CA GLU A 75 19.19 4.14 1.45
C GLU A 75 18.69 4.85 0.19
N GLU A 76 19.24 6.01 -0.16
CA GLU A 76 18.89 6.72 -1.40
C GLU A 76 19.10 5.83 -2.62
N ARG A 77 20.29 5.23 -2.74
CA ARG A 77 20.61 4.31 -3.85
C ARG A 77 19.67 3.10 -3.89
N GLU A 78 19.34 2.54 -2.73
CA GLU A 78 18.51 1.35 -2.66
C GLU A 78 17.03 1.65 -2.93
N VAL A 79 16.54 2.82 -2.51
CA VAL A 79 15.22 3.34 -2.87
C VAL A 79 15.12 3.54 -4.38
N ASP A 80 16.13 4.16 -5.00
CA ASP A 80 16.16 4.37 -6.45
C ASP A 80 16.20 3.04 -7.21
N ARG A 81 17.06 2.09 -6.78
CA ARG A 81 17.13 0.74 -7.37
C ARG A 81 15.78 0.00 -7.30
N LEU A 82 15.11 0.05 -6.14
CA LEU A 82 13.79 -0.58 -5.95
C LEU A 82 12.70 0.12 -6.78
N TRP A 83 12.81 1.43 -6.99
CA TRP A 83 11.90 2.18 -7.84
C TRP A 83 12.09 1.84 -9.33
N GLU A 84 13.33 1.77 -9.80
CA GLU A 84 13.66 1.32 -11.16
C GLU A 84 13.07 -0.07 -11.44
N GLU A 85 13.25 -1.01 -10.51
CA GLU A 85 12.63 -2.34 -10.63
C GLU A 85 11.09 -2.30 -10.67
N THR A 86 10.47 -1.38 -9.92
CA THR A 86 9.02 -1.22 -9.89
C THR A 86 8.51 -0.72 -11.24
N THR A 87 9.13 0.34 -11.76
CA THR A 87 8.77 0.91 -13.07
C THR A 87 9.03 -0.04 -14.24
N ALA A 88 10.07 -0.89 -14.14
CA ALA A 88 10.34 -1.92 -15.14
C ALA A 88 9.22 -2.98 -15.23
N ARG A 89 8.56 -3.28 -14.11
CA ARG A 89 7.45 -4.27 -14.05
C ARG A 89 6.09 -3.63 -14.31
N ASN A 90 5.90 -2.40 -13.86
CA ASN A 90 4.70 -1.62 -14.09
C ASN A 90 5.08 -0.24 -14.67
N PRO A 91 5.11 -0.10 -16.01
CA PRO A 91 5.43 1.17 -16.65
C PRO A 91 4.45 2.30 -16.33
N ALA A 92 3.26 1.99 -15.79
CA ALA A 92 2.29 2.98 -15.33
C ALA A 92 2.55 3.46 -13.88
N ALA A 93 3.52 2.86 -13.17
CA ALA A 93 3.88 3.30 -11.83
C ALA A 93 4.40 4.73 -11.85
N PHE A 94 3.84 5.57 -10.97
CA PHE A 94 4.17 6.97 -10.86
C PHE A 94 4.70 7.31 -9.46
N ASP A 95 5.80 8.07 -9.40
CA ASP A 95 6.37 8.53 -8.12
C ASP A 95 5.65 9.78 -7.63
N GLY A 96 4.39 9.61 -7.24
CA GLY A 96 3.54 10.69 -6.80
C GLY A 96 3.92 11.25 -5.43
N PRO A 97 3.57 12.51 -5.14
CA PRO A 97 3.77 13.10 -3.83
C PRO A 97 2.83 12.45 -2.81
N LEU A 98 3.26 12.33 -1.55
CA LEU A 98 2.46 11.78 -0.47
C LEU A 98 2.74 12.46 0.88
N VAL A 99 1.75 12.41 1.76
CA VAL A 99 1.87 12.73 3.17
C VAL A 99 2.27 11.47 3.93
N ALA A 100 3.39 11.55 4.65
CA ALA A 100 3.84 10.50 5.54
C ALA A 100 3.62 10.87 7.00
N ALA A 101 3.11 9.93 7.80
CA ALA A 101 2.98 10.05 9.23
C ALA A 101 4.32 9.68 9.91
N LEU A 102 4.91 10.65 10.60
CA LEU A 102 6.13 10.47 11.39
C LEU A 102 5.84 10.11 12.86
N GLY A 103 4.57 10.18 13.26
CA GLY A 103 4.11 9.75 14.57
C GLY A 103 2.92 10.56 15.06
N LEU A 104 2.51 10.24 16.29
CA LEU A 104 1.36 10.82 16.96
C LEU A 104 1.75 11.26 18.36
N ASP A 105 1.30 12.46 18.74
CA ASP A 105 1.43 12.95 20.11
C ASP A 105 0.03 13.18 20.72
N ARG A 106 -0.12 12.84 22.01
CA ARG A 106 -1.37 12.99 22.77
C ARG A 106 -1.11 13.89 23.98
N PRO A 107 -1.21 15.23 23.84
CA PRO A 107 -0.85 16.16 24.90
C PRO A 107 -1.81 16.16 26.11
N GLY A 108 -2.93 15.42 26.04
CA GLY A 108 -3.83 15.18 27.18
C GLY A 108 -5.06 16.10 27.25
N ASP A 109 -5.16 17.11 26.39
CA ASP A 109 -6.32 18.01 26.24
C ASP A 109 -7.43 17.44 25.34
N GLY A 110 -7.30 16.18 24.91
CA GLY A 110 -8.19 15.53 23.96
C GLY A 110 -7.85 15.81 22.48
N SER A 111 -6.78 16.55 22.21
CA SER A 111 -6.21 16.66 20.87
C SER A 111 -5.32 15.46 20.54
N LEU A 112 -5.21 15.19 19.24
CA LEU A 112 -4.26 14.27 18.65
C LEU A 112 -3.42 15.05 17.63
N VAL A 113 -2.12 15.13 17.86
CA VAL A 113 -1.18 15.80 16.97
C VAL A 113 -0.58 14.78 16.03
N VAL A 114 -0.84 14.93 14.74
CA VAL A 114 -0.23 14.14 13.67
C VAL A 114 1.02 14.86 13.21
N ARG A 115 2.19 14.30 13.53
CA ARG A 115 3.47 14.76 12.95
C ARG A 115 3.59 14.17 11.56
N TRP A 116 3.76 15.01 10.55
CA TRP A 116 3.79 14.57 9.16
C TRP A 116 4.91 15.27 8.38
N ALA A 117 5.30 14.70 7.24
CA ALA A 117 6.18 15.34 6.28
C ALA A 117 5.78 15.02 4.84
N PRO A 118 6.07 15.90 3.87
CA PRO A 118 5.95 15.58 2.45
C PRO A 118 7.02 14.55 2.08
N MET A 119 6.61 13.52 1.33
CA MET A 119 7.48 12.47 0.77
C MET A 119 6.99 12.11 -0.63
N THR A 120 7.66 11.17 -1.30
CA THR A 120 7.18 10.60 -2.57
C THR A 120 6.94 9.11 -2.46
N TYR A 121 6.16 8.56 -3.39
CA TYR A 121 5.73 7.16 -3.37
C TYR A 121 6.89 6.16 -3.27
N ARG A 122 8.03 6.43 -3.91
CA ARG A 122 9.21 5.55 -3.86
C ARG A 122 9.74 5.33 -2.44
N TYR A 123 9.49 6.25 -1.49
CA TYR A 123 9.91 6.08 -0.09
C TYR A 123 9.20 4.93 0.62
N ARG A 124 8.12 4.36 0.04
CA ARG A 124 7.58 3.07 0.50
C ARG A 124 8.60 1.94 0.44
N ALA A 125 9.64 2.05 -0.38
CA ALA A 125 10.77 1.12 -0.39
C ALA A 125 11.43 0.98 0.99
N LEU A 126 11.37 2.02 1.86
CA LEU A 126 11.89 1.94 3.24
C LEU A 126 11.25 0.81 4.06
N ARG A 127 10.04 0.36 3.72
CA ARG A 127 9.39 -0.81 4.34
C ARG A 127 10.19 -2.12 4.16
N ARG A 128 11.11 -2.16 3.20
CA ARG A 128 12.05 -3.26 2.97
C ARG A 128 13.44 -3.02 3.57
N LEU A 129 13.77 -1.77 3.89
CA LEU A 129 15.12 -1.35 4.29
C LEU A 129 15.24 -1.13 5.79
N ARG A 130 14.15 -0.77 6.45
CA ARG A 130 14.12 -0.41 7.88
C ARG A 130 13.18 -1.32 8.66
N PRO A 131 13.43 -1.50 9.97
CA PRO A 131 12.44 -2.03 10.90
C PRO A 131 11.15 -1.22 10.86
N PRO A 132 9.96 -1.85 11.01
CA PRO A 132 8.67 -1.17 10.83
C PRO A 132 8.48 0.10 11.68
N GLU A 133 9.03 0.15 12.89
CA GLU A 133 8.98 1.29 13.80
C GLU A 133 9.81 2.51 13.35
N GLN A 134 10.70 2.34 12.38
CA GLN A 134 11.54 3.38 11.80
C GLN A 134 11.06 3.84 10.41
N VAL A 135 9.96 3.26 9.93
CA VAL A 135 9.35 3.59 8.63
C VAL A 135 8.22 4.59 8.84
N PRO A 136 8.23 5.74 8.16
CA PRO A 136 7.07 6.63 8.12
C PRO A 136 5.81 5.92 7.61
N GLY A 137 4.70 6.08 8.33
CA GLY A 137 3.41 5.53 7.93
C GLY A 137 2.84 6.29 6.73
N SER A 138 1.99 5.65 5.92
CA SER A 138 1.23 6.37 4.89
C SER A 138 0.04 7.08 5.50
N VAL A 139 -0.27 8.32 5.09
CA VAL A 139 -1.56 8.94 5.37
C VAL A 139 -2.48 8.75 4.17
N PHE A 140 -3.67 8.22 4.41
CA PHE A 140 -4.65 7.95 3.38
C PHE A 140 -6.06 8.34 3.84
N VAL A 141 -6.94 8.59 2.87
CA VAL A 141 -8.35 8.87 3.09
C VAL A 141 -9.17 7.78 2.44
N THR A 142 -10.33 7.48 3.01
CA THR A 142 -11.30 6.56 2.38
C THR A 142 -12.71 7.05 2.63
N VAL A 143 -13.65 6.58 1.82
CA VAL A 143 -15.06 6.91 1.92
C VAL A 143 -15.89 5.65 2.19
N LEU A 144 -16.59 5.65 3.32
CA LEU A 144 -17.73 4.77 3.53
C LEU A 144 -18.90 5.34 2.74
N LEU A 145 -19.34 4.61 1.71
CA LEU A 145 -20.47 4.97 0.86
C LEU A 145 -21.62 3.98 1.09
N PRO A 146 -22.62 4.33 1.92
CA PRO A 146 -23.77 3.48 2.17
C PRO A 146 -24.74 3.47 0.98
N THR A 147 -25.35 2.31 0.75
CA THR A 147 -26.44 2.13 -0.20
C THR A 147 -27.49 1.20 0.38
N GLU A 148 -28.63 1.07 -0.30
CA GLU A 148 -29.65 0.07 0.03
C GLU A 148 -29.15 -1.39 -0.03
N ARG A 149 -27.99 -1.63 -0.64
CA ARG A 149 -27.38 -2.96 -0.81
C ARG A 149 -26.19 -3.22 0.12
N GLY A 150 -25.82 -2.25 0.96
CA GLY A 150 -24.63 -2.30 1.81
C GLY A 150 -23.62 -1.21 1.51
N LEU A 151 -22.43 -1.32 2.10
CA LEU A 151 -21.31 -0.43 1.83
C LEU A 151 -20.67 -0.77 0.48
N VAL A 152 -20.32 0.26 -0.28
CA VAL A 152 -19.55 0.12 -1.52
C VAL A 152 -18.10 -0.23 -1.20
N VAL A 153 -17.57 -1.19 -1.94
CA VAL A 153 -16.16 -1.58 -1.97
C VAL A 153 -15.73 -1.69 -3.42
N GLY A 154 -14.46 -1.48 -3.71
CA GLY A 154 -13.91 -1.74 -5.04
C GLY A 154 -12.66 -2.60 -5.00
N ARG A 155 -12.44 -3.32 -6.09
CA ARG A 155 -11.28 -4.18 -6.28
C ARG A 155 -10.23 -3.41 -7.07
N GLY A 156 -9.01 -3.30 -6.53
CA GLY A 156 -7.90 -2.68 -7.23
C GLY A 156 -7.59 -3.39 -8.54
N SER A 157 -7.43 -2.64 -9.62
CA SER A 157 -7.09 -3.17 -10.94
C SER A 157 -5.63 -3.65 -10.99
N PRO A 158 -5.25 -4.42 -12.04
CA PRO A 158 -3.87 -4.89 -12.22
C PRO A 158 -2.80 -3.77 -12.26
N ALA A 159 -3.20 -2.54 -12.59
CA ALA A 159 -2.28 -1.40 -12.66
C ALA A 159 -2.02 -0.73 -11.30
N THR A 160 -2.82 -1.04 -10.27
CA THR A 160 -2.71 -0.43 -8.96
C THR A 160 -1.54 -0.99 -8.14
N ALA A 161 -1.24 -0.33 -7.02
CA ALA A 161 -0.20 -0.76 -6.08
C ALA A 161 -0.54 -2.04 -5.29
N ALA A 162 -1.82 -2.43 -5.23
CA ALA A 162 -2.27 -3.65 -4.56
C ALA A 162 -3.36 -4.34 -5.42
N PRO A 163 -2.98 -4.94 -6.57
CA PRO A 163 -3.92 -5.56 -7.48
C PRO A 163 -4.82 -6.62 -6.83
N GLY A 164 -6.09 -6.65 -7.22
CA GLY A 164 -7.06 -7.64 -6.75
C GLY A 164 -7.53 -7.45 -5.30
N ARG A 165 -6.95 -6.49 -4.55
CA ARG A 165 -7.34 -6.19 -3.17
C ARG A 165 -8.62 -5.37 -3.14
N TRP A 166 -9.57 -5.80 -2.32
CA TRP A 166 -10.79 -5.05 -2.04
C TRP A 166 -10.55 -3.98 -0.97
N THR A 167 -11.01 -2.76 -1.25
CA THR A 167 -10.86 -1.58 -0.39
C THR A 167 -12.13 -0.72 -0.42
N LEU A 168 -12.25 0.21 0.53
CA LEU A 168 -13.16 1.35 0.35
C LEU A 168 -12.58 2.29 -0.72
N PRO A 169 -13.43 3.04 -1.46
CA PRO A 169 -12.95 4.11 -2.31
C PRO A 169 -12.07 5.09 -1.53
N GLY A 170 -10.94 5.50 -2.09
CA GLY A 170 -9.96 6.34 -1.43
C GLY A 170 -8.53 6.15 -1.89
N GLY A 171 -7.68 7.10 -1.53
CA GLY A 171 -6.30 7.17 -1.98
C GLY A 171 -5.35 7.69 -0.90
N ALA A 172 -4.06 7.68 -1.25
CA ALA A 172 -3.04 8.34 -0.45
C ALA A 172 -3.26 9.86 -0.47
N VAL A 173 -2.99 10.52 0.64
CA VAL A 173 -3.10 11.98 0.72
C VAL A 173 -1.86 12.60 0.11
N GLU A 174 -2.05 13.53 -0.82
CA GLU A 174 -0.97 14.36 -1.35
C GLU A 174 -0.72 15.53 -0.40
N PRO A 175 0.54 16.01 -0.27
CA PRO A 175 0.82 17.17 0.54
C PRO A 175 0.11 18.42 -0.01
N PRO A 176 -0.34 19.32 0.86
CA PRO A 176 -0.91 20.59 0.44
C PRO A 176 0.16 21.44 -0.29
N LEU A 177 -0.26 22.48 -1.01
CA LEU A 177 0.69 23.38 -1.66
C LEU A 177 1.58 24.07 -0.61
N ALA A 178 2.79 24.46 -1.01
CA ALA A 178 3.73 25.13 -0.11
C ALA A 178 3.07 26.32 0.61
N GLY A 179 3.17 26.33 1.94
CA GLY A 179 2.56 27.35 2.80
C GLY A 179 1.10 27.12 3.17
N GLN A 180 0.46 26.07 2.65
CA GLN A 180 -0.87 25.64 3.07
C GLN A 180 -0.77 24.56 4.15
N ALA A 181 -1.67 24.60 5.13
CA ALA A 181 -1.68 23.64 6.21
C ALA A 181 -2.47 22.39 5.84
N LEU A 182 -1.92 21.20 6.09
CA LEU A 182 -2.69 19.97 6.11
C LEU A 182 -3.72 20.06 7.25
N ASN A 183 -4.99 19.80 6.96
CA ASN A 183 -6.05 19.83 7.94
C ASN A 183 -7.21 18.92 7.54
N THR A 184 -8.17 18.71 8.43
CA THR A 184 -9.31 17.83 8.16
C THR A 184 -10.16 18.26 6.96
N ALA A 185 -10.21 19.56 6.62
CA ALA A 185 -10.92 20.01 5.44
C ALA A 185 -10.18 19.65 4.14
N GLU A 186 -8.84 19.68 4.12
CA GLU A 186 -8.05 19.14 3.01
C GLU A 186 -8.27 17.64 2.86
N LEU A 187 -8.16 16.88 3.96
CA LEU A 187 -8.42 15.43 3.94
C LEU A 187 -9.81 15.10 3.38
N ARG A 188 -10.81 15.91 3.73
CA ARG A 188 -12.17 15.79 3.22
C ARG A 188 -12.27 16.08 1.72
N ARG A 189 -11.56 17.10 1.23
CA ARG A 189 -11.46 17.41 -0.22
C ARG A 189 -10.82 16.25 -0.98
N HIS A 190 -9.73 15.69 -0.46
CA HIS A 190 -9.12 14.48 -1.02
C HIS A 190 -10.14 13.34 -1.08
N ALA A 191 -10.81 13.03 0.03
CA ALA A 191 -11.81 11.96 0.06
C ALA A 191 -12.94 12.16 -0.97
N ALA A 192 -13.41 13.40 -1.15
CA ALA A 192 -14.41 13.74 -2.16
C ALA A 192 -13.87 13.58 -3.60
N ARG A 193 -12.62 13.95 -3.84
CA ARG A 193 -11.95 13.78 -5.13
C ARG A 193 -11.85 12.30 -5.50
N GLU A 194 -11.30 11.48 -4.60
CA GLU A 194 -11.15 10.03 -4.78
C GLU A 194 -12.52 9.35 -5.04
N LEU A 195 -13.56 9.75 -4.28
CA LEU A 195 -14.91 9.23 -4.48
C LEU A 195 -15.41 9.45 -5.92
N VAL A 196 -15.15 10.62 -6.49
CA VAL A 196 -15.52 10.95 -7.87
C VAL A 196 -14.66 10.17 -8.86
N GLU A 197 -13.35 10.13 -8.63
CA GLU A 197 -12.36 9.50 -9.52
C GLU A 197 -12.49 7.98 -9.60
N GLU A 198 -13.03 7.34 -8.57
CA GLU A 198 -13.15 5.89 -8.51
C GLU A 198 -14.59 5.38 -8.67
N THR A 199 -15.62 6.17 -8.35
CA THR A 199 -17.03 5.74 -8.40
C THR A 199 -17.92 6.62 -9.27
N GLY A 200 -17.45 7.81 -9.64
CA GLY A 200 -18.24 8.85 -10.32
C GLY A 200 -19.26 9.56 -9.43
N VAL A 201 -19.43 9.14 -8.17
CA VAL A 201 -20.38 9.75 -7.22
C VAL A 201 -19.86 11.12 -6.78
N ARG A 202 -20.71 12.14 -6.94
CA ARG A 202 -20.45 13.51 -6.47
C ARG A 202 -21.35 13.82 -5.28
N VAL A 203 -20.73 14.30 -4.20
CA VAL A 203 -21.40 14.87 -3.03
C VAL A 203 -20.73 16.19 -2.67
N ALA A 204 -21.43 17.06 -1.95
CA ALA A 204 -20.77 18.26 -1.45
C ALA A 204 -19.68 17.86 -0.45
N VAL A 205 -18.53 18.53 -0.50
CA VAL A 205 -17.38 18.19 0.34
C VAL A 205 -17.81 18.20 1.81
N GLU A 206 -18.61 19.19 2.23
CA GLU A 206 -19.10 19.41 3.59
C GLU A 206 -20.01 18.29 4.10
N GLU A 207 -20.61 17.49 3.21
CA GLU A 207 -21.46 16.35 3.58
C GLU A 207 -20.64 15.13 4.00
N LEU A 208 -19.36 15.07 3.64
CA LEU A 208 -18.44 14.02 4.09
C LEU A 208 -18.03 14.25 5.54
N ARG A 209 -18.54 13.41 6.44
CA ARG A 209 -18.24 13.50 7.87
C ARG A 209 -17.09 12.57 8.21
N LEU A 210 -16.05 13.08 8.89
CA LEU A 210 -15.02 12.20 9.44
C LEU A 210 -15.69 11.24 10.44
N TRP A 211 -15.67 9.95 10.13
CA TRP A 211 -16.36 8.91 10.89
C TRP A 211 -15.39 8.14 11.80
N ALA A 212 -14.21 7.83 11.30
CA ALA A 212 -13.17 7.18 12.09
C ALA A 212 -11.77 7.58 11.65
N LEU A 213 -10.85 7.46 12.60
CA LEU A 213 -9.40 7.48 12.36
C LEU A 213 -8.85 6.10 12.77
N THR A 214 -8.07 5.48 11.89
CA THR A 214 -7.36 4.23 12.17
C THR A 214 -5.85 4.43 12.12
N ARG A 215 -5.14 3.57 12.84
CA ARG A 215 -3.68 3.46 12.75
C ARG A 215 -3.28 2.00 12.52
N GLY A 216 -2.51 1.77 11.45
CA GLY A 216 -1.93 0.47 11.16
C GLY A 216 -0.86 0.08 12.18
N SER A 217 -0.94 -1.15 12.69
CA SER A 217 -0.02 -1.68 13.71
C SER A 217 1.41 -1.85 13.19
N ARG A 218 1.57 -2.13 11.89
CA ARG A 218 2.88 -2.45 11.28
C ARG A 218 3.73 -1.22 11.06
N PHE A 219 3.26 -0.27 10.25
CA PHE A 219 4.03 0.91 9.83
C PHE A 219 3.46 2.22 10.39
N GLY A 220 2.45 2.17 11.25
CA GLY A 220 1.83 3.38 11.78
C GLY A 220 1.05 4.20 10.75
N SER A 221 0.68 3.63 9.60
CA SER A 221 -0.15 4.30 8.58
C SER A 221 -1.45 4.82 9.20
N LEU A 222 -1.90 6.01 8.80
CA LEU A 222 -3.11 6.64 9.32
C LEU A 222 -4.20 6.68 8.27
N GLY A 223 -5.34 6.06 8.57
CA GLY A 223 -6.52 6.05 7.73
C GLY A 223 -7.58 7.03 8.24
N PHE A 224 -7.94 8.02 7.42
CA PHE A 224 -9.03 8.96 7.71
C PHE A 224 -10.27 8.54 6.92
N HIS A 225 -11.24 7.97 7.62
CA HIS A 225 -12.43 7.37 7.01
C HIS A 225 -13.61 8.33 7.09
N PHE A 226 -14.09 8.79 5.94
CA PHE A 226 -15.22 9.71 5.82
C PHE A 226 -16.50 8.95 5.48
N LEU A 227 -17.60 9.30 6.15
CA LEU A 227 -18.91 8.76 5.86
C LEU A 227 -19.66 9.70 4.91
N CYS A 228 -20.04 9.16 3.76
CA CYS A 228 -20.87 9.80 2.76
C CYS A 228 -22.36 9.64 3.11
N PRO A 229 -23.24 10.60 2.76
CA PRO A 229 -24.67 10.36 2.73
C PRO A 229 -25.02 9.13 1.88
N PRO A 230 -26.08 8.37 2.23
CA PRO A 230 -26.48 7.22 1.44
C PRO A 230 -26.85 7.58 0.00
N VAL A 231 -26.44 6.74 -0.95
CA VAL A 231 -26.76 6.86 -2.37
C VAL A 231 -27.38 5.57 -2.91
N SER A 232 -28.05 5.63 -4.06
CA SER A 232 -28.58 4.41 -4.69
C SER A 232 -27.46 3.53 -5.23
N GLY A 233 -27.48 2.24 -4.90
CA GLY A 233 -26.54 1.27 -5.45
C GLY A 233 -26.64 1.13 -6.97
N ALA A 234 -27.83 1.32 -7.55
CA ALA A 234 -28.02 1.35 -9.00
C ALA A 234 -27.32 2.57 -9.65
N LEU A 235 -27.36 3.73 -8.98
CA LEU A 235 -26.65 4.93 -9.43
C LEU A 235 -25.13 4.70 -9.40
N VAL A 236 -24.60 4.15 -8.32
CA VAL A 236 -23.15 3.85 -8.19
C VAL A 236 -22.68 2.95 -9.33
N ARG A 237 -23.38 1.84 -9.59
CA ARG A 237 -23.01 0.92 -10.67
C ARG A 237 -23.00 1.60 -12.03
N ARG A 238 -23.99 2.43 -12.33
CA ARG A 238 -24.06 3.16 -13.60
C ARG A 238 -22.88 4.11 -13.75
N LEU A 239 -22.63 4.94 -12.73
CA LEU A 239 -21.56 5.94 -12.76
C LEU A 239 -20.18 5.29 -12.87
N HIS A 240 -19.93 4.22 -12.13
CA HIS A 240 -18.69 3.45 -12.23
C HIS A 240 -18.49 2.81 -13.61
N ALA A 241 -19.55 2.25 -14.20
CA ALA A 241 -19.49 1.69 -15.55
C ALA A 241 -19.18 2.76 -16.60
N ASP A 242 -19.85 3.92 -16.55
CA ASP A 242 -19.60 5.05 -17.45
C ASP A 242 -18.15 5.53 -17.33
N LEU A 243 -17.66 5.66 -16.10
CA LEU A 243 -16.29 6.07 -15.78
C LEU A 243 -15.26 5.06 -16.31
N SER A 244 -15.52 3.77 -16.12
CA SER A 244 -14.65 2.69 -16.60
C SER A 244 -14.52 2.71 -18.13
N VAL A 245 -15.60 3.00 -18.85
CA VAL A 245 -15.57 3.16 -20.32
C VAL A 245 -14.70 4.36 -20.72
N VAL A 246 -14.85 5.50 -20.05
CA VAL A 246 -14.06 6.71 -20.34
C VAL A 246 -12.57 6.48 -20.07
N GLN A 247 -12.21 5.92 -18.91
CA GLN A 247 -10.82 5.66 -18.53
C GLN A 247 -10.15 4.61 -19.42
N THR A 248 -10.90 3.59 -19.83
CA THR A 248 -10.41 2.59 -20.80
C THR A 248 -10.18 3.23 -22.17
N GLY A 249 -11.09 4.09 -22.63
CA GLY A 249 -10.93 4.84 -23.88
C GLY A 249 -9.72 5.80 -23.89
N ALA A 250 -9.32 6.29 -22.71
CA ALA A 250 -8.15 7.13 -22.51
C ALA A 250 -6.83 6.34 -22.32
N GLY A 251 -6.89 5.01 -22.27
CA GLY A 251 -5.71 4.13 -22.15
C GLY A 251 -5.14 3.97 -20.74
N THR A 252 -5.79 4.52 -19.71
CA THR A 252 -5.36 4.38 -18.30
C THR A 252 -6.05 3.20 -17.61
N GLY A 253 -7.29 2.87 -18.00
CA GLY A 253 -8.14 1.92 -17.29
C GLY A 253 -8.60 2.44 -15.92
N PRO A 254 -9.63 1.84 -15.30
CA PRO A 254 -10.07 2.22 -13.97
C PRO A 254 -9.12 1.73 -12.88
N GLU A 255 -8.93 2.52 -11.82
CA GLU A 255 -8.19 2.09 -10.63
C GLU A 255 -8.95 0.99 -9.88
N LEU A 256 -10.28 1.14 -9.76
CA LEU A 256 -11.16 0.07 -9.28
C LEU A 256 -11.82 -0.61 -10.49
N ASP A 257 -11.36 -1.80 -10.86
CA ASP A 257 -11.89 -2.53 -12.02
C ASP A 257 -13.22 -3.25 -11.74
N GLU A 258 -13.63 -3.29 -10.47
CA GLU A 258 -14.89 -3.88 -10.04
C GLU A 258 -15.44 -3.15 -8.81
N ILE A 259 -16.77 -2.96 -8.76
CA ILE A 259 -17.50 -2.45 -7.60
C ILE A 259 -18.42 -3.53 -7.01
N GLY A 260 -18.27 -3.74 -5.71
CA GLY A 260 -19.06 -4.65 -4.88
C GLY A 260 -19.90 -3.91 -3.83
N PHE A 261 -20.83 -4.64 -3.23
CA PHE A 261 -21.70 -4.16 -2.16
C PHE A 261 -21.67 -5.17 -1.03
N ALA A 262 -21.25 -4.73 0.15
CA ALA A 262 -21.12 -5.58 1.31
C ALA A 262 -22.17 -5.18 2.36
N PRO A 263 -23.29 -5.94 2.48
CA PRO A 263 -24.41 -5.62 3.39
C PRO A 263 -24.15 -5.98 4.85
N SER A 264 -23.03 -6.64 5.16
CA SER A 264 -22.67 -7.05 6.52
C SER A 264 -21.18 -7.38 6.61
N PRO A 265 -20.62 -7.48 7.83
CA PRO A 265 -19.24 -7.93 8.00
C PRO A 265 -18.99 -9.33 7.44
N ALA A 266 -19.95 -10.25 7.63
CA ALA A 266 -19.86 -11.59 7.07
C ALA A 266 -19.81 -11.60 5.53
N ALA A 267 -20.47 -10.65 4.86
CA ALA A 267 -20.38 -10.48 3.42
C ALA A 267 -19.04 -9.90 2.98
N ALA A 268 -18.50 -8.92 3.72
CA ALA A 268 -17.17 -8.39 3.47
C ALA A 268 -16.07 -9.45 3.62
N GLY A 269 -16.20 -10.36 4.61
CA GLY A 269 -15.29 -11.49 4.80
C GLY A 269 -15.25 -12.49 3.63
N ARG A 270 -16.17 -12.40 2.65
CA ARG A 270 -16.18 -13.24 1.43
C ARG A 270 -15.57 -12.57 0.20
N LEU A 271 -15.09 -11.32 0.32
CA LEU A 271 -14.50 -10.58 -0.81
C LEU A 271 -13.11 -11.13 -1.23
N GLY A 272 -12.47 -11.94 -0.39
CA GLY A 272 -11.11 -12.44 -0.62
C GLY A 272 -10.06 -11.50 0.00
N LEU A 273 -9.02 -11.16 -0.76
CA LEU A 273 -7.96 -10.26 -0.29
C LEU A 273 -8.51 -8.85 -0.05
N THR A 274 -8.32 -8.30 1.15
CA THR A 274 -8.86 -6.99 1.54
C THR A 274 -7.77 -6.07 2.11
N ALA A 275 -8.03 -4.76 2.14
CA ALA A 275 -7.22 -3.83 2.92
C ALA A 275 -7.26 -4.21 4.42
N ASP A 276 -6.14 -4.03 5.11
CA ASP A 276 -5.93 -4.45 6.50
C ASP A 276 -6.94 -3.82 7.48
N TYR A 277 -7.34 -2.58 7.22
CA TYR A 277 -8.35 -1.86 8.00
C TYR A 277 -9.78 -2.33 7.72
N LEU A 278 -10.05 -2.95 6.57
CA LEU A 278 -11.40 -3.14 6.05
C LEU A 278 -12.29 -3.99 6.97
N PRO A 279 -11.86 -5.17 7.47
CA PRO A 279 -12.69 -5.97 8.37
C PRO A 279 -13.11 -5.21 9.63
N GLN A 280 -12.17 -4.52 10.28
CA GLN A 280 -12.43 -3.78 11.51
C GLN A 280 -13.32 -2.55 11.28
N VAL A 281 -13.17 -1.87 10.15
CA VAL A 281 -14.06 -0.77 9.76
C VAL A 281 -15.48 -1.28 9.53
N PHE A 282 -15.64 -2.43 8.87
CA PHE A 282 -16.93 -3.07 8.67
C PHE A 282 -17.59 -3.48 9.99
N ASP A 283 -16.85 -4.17 10.86
CA ASP A 283 -17.36 -4.58 12.18
C ASP A 283 -17.86 -3.37 12.97
N ARG A 284 -17.08 -2.29 13.02
CA ARG A 284 -17.48 -1.05 13.72
C ARG A 284 -18.68 -0.38 13.06
N TYR A 285 -18.73 -0.31 11.72
CA TYR A 285 -19.84 0.35 11.02
C TYR A 285 -21.19 -0.36 11.24
N PHE A 286 -21.21 -1.70 11.24
CA PHE A 286 -22.46 -2.46 11.38
C PHE A 286 -22.88 -2.77 12.82
N THR A 287 -22.05 -2.42 13.81
CA THR A 287 -22.36 -2.62 15.24
C THR A 287 -22.89 -1.35 15.92
N VAL A 288 -22.66 -0.19 15.32
CA VAL A 288 -23.10 1.13 15.80
C VAL A 288 -24.46 1.48 15.21
#